data_AF-A0A3P8KAM0-F1
#
_entry.id   AF-A0A3P8KAM0-F1
#
_cell.length_a   1.000
_cell.length_b   1.000
_cell.length_c   1.000
_cell.angle_alpha   90.00
_cell.angle_beta   90.00
_cell.angle_gamma   90.00
#
_symmetry.space_group_name_H-M   'P 1'
#
loop_
_entity.id
_entity.type
_entity.pdbx_description
1 polymer ?
#
loop_
_entity_poly.entity_id
_entity_poly.type
_entity_poly.pdbx_seq_one_letter_code
_entity_poly.pdbx_strand_id
1 'polypeptide(L)'
;MGKHGDGFKTAQNVLVLHRLNTVASGVGVLRYLLSYTAEHCLQRHQFGKPIGDYSRVEEKLSEIVLNLYAMESGLFYLSGLLDAQPSRNLSLELAALKIRAVSNCPIRGQVNGTRYALQFNLSLENVSIYSVDIFSSEKVWSGIDTCIQLAGRFGLLKNVPYERFLRDARNHLISMESNDILRIMIAGEGITEIIPGFEKTISDLSVFTRHPITNIKTKWLLKRRKQGKYAAQAGSGPKVTEGNASRDLKDHLHPSFADMATRLAINTQRFQSLCQISLIQYGREITNEQMLLCQLADAAIDLLLTSICFGRASRSISIGLPRNDYEVSLIFILLIQMINWIE
;
A
#
# COMPACT_ATOMS: atom_id res chain seq x y z
N MET A 1 30.67 3.75 11.77
CA MET A 1 31.08 3.28 10.42
C MET A 1 31.37 1.79 10.51
N GLY A 2 30.77 0.98 9.64
CA GLY A 2 30.83 -0.50 9.66
C GLY A 2 32.14 -1.08 9.10
N LYS A 3 32.11 -2.32 8.57
CA LYS A 3 33.28 -2.98 7.96
C LYS A 3 33.55 -2.45 6.54
N HIS A 4 34.78 -2.59 6.08
CA HIS A 4 35.16 -2.26 4.70
C HIS A 4 34.31 -3.09 3.72
N GLY A 5 33.61 -2.42 2.79
CA GLY A 5 32.67 -3.06 1.84
C GLY A 5 31.19 -3.00 2.23
N ASP A 6 30.86 -2.69 3.48
CA ASP A 6 29.46 -2.62 3.96
C ASP A 6 28.83 -1.22 3.83
N GLY A 7 29.47 -0.31 3.09
CA GLY A 7 29.04 1.09 2.97
C GLY A 7 27.62 1.24 2.41
N PHE A 8 27.29 0.48 1.36
CA PHE A 8 25.97 0.51 0.74
C PHE A 8 24.86 0.06 1.70
N LYS A 9 25.06 -1.07 2.37
CA LYS A 9 24.09 -1.61 3.35
C LYS A 9 23.90 -0.65 4.54
N THR A 10 24.99 -0.05 5.00
CA THR A 10 24.93 0.95 6.09
C THR A 10 24.16 2.19 5.65
N ALA A 11 24.39 2.68 4.42
CA ALA A 11 23.67 3.81 3.87
C ALA A 11 22.17 3.52 3.72
N GLN A 12 21.79 2.34 3.23
CA GLN A 12 20.39 1.94 3.11
C GLN A 12 19.66 1.93 4.46
N ASN A 13 20.29 1.39 5.51
CA ASN A 13 19.68 1.38 6.85
C ASN A 13 19.46 2.81 7.40
N VAL A 14 20.40 3.73 7.14
CA VAL A 14 20.25 5.14 7.55
C VAL A 14 19.13 5.82 6.77
N LEU A 15 19.02 5.54 5.47
CA LEU A 15 17.96 6.09 4.62
C LEU A 15 16.58 5.65 5.09
N VAL A 16 16.41 4.40 5.50
CA VAL A 16 15.15 3.87 6.02
C VAL A 16 14.64 4.67 7.23
N LEU A 17 15.51 4.93 8.21
CA LEU A 17 15.16 5.75 9.38
C LEU A 17 14.86 7.19 8.98
N HIS A 18 15.59 7.74 8.02
CA HIS A 18 15.34 9.09 7.52
C HIS A 18 13.95 9.22 6.87
N ARG A 19 13.51 8.21 6.09
CA ARG A 19 12.19 8.21 5.45
C ARG A 19 11.05 8.27 6.47
N LEU A 20 11.12 7.49 7.55
CA LEU A 20 10.12 7.56 8.61
C LEU A 20 10.07 8.93 9.30
N ASN A 21 11.23 9.58 9.47
CA ASN A 21 11.28 10.95 9.98
C ASN A 21 10.63 11.96 9.02
N THR A 22 10.82 11.79 7.71
CA THR A 22 10.15 12.61 6.69
C THR A 22 8.63 12.42 6.75
N VAL A 23 8.14 11.19 6.88
CA VAL A 23 6.72 10.90 7.05
C VAL A 23 6.18 11.54 8.34
N ALA A 24 6.88 11.39 9.46
CA ALA A 24 6.48 11.97 10.74
C ALA A 24 6.38 13.51 10.69
N SER A 25 7.36 14.15 10.05
CA SER A 25 7.35 15.60 9.78
C SER A 25 6.15 15.99 8.92
N GLY A 26 5.89 15.26 7.83
CA GLY A 26 4.76 15.47 6.94
C GLY A 26 3.41 15.38 7.63
N VAL A 27 3.20 14.35 8.46
CA VAL A 27 1.99 14.19 9.29
C VAL A 27 1.80 15.39 10.21
N GLY A 28 2.85 15.84 10.90
CA GLY A 28 2.79 17.00 11.80
C GLY A 28 2.41 18.29 11.07
N VAL A 29 3.07 18.57 9.94
CA VAL A 29 2.80 19.75 9.11
C VAL A 29 1.37 19.74 8.59
N LEU A 30 0.92 18.63 8.02
CA LEU A 30 -0.43 18.54 7.45
C LEU A 30 -1.50 18.66 8.53
N ARG A 31 -1.30 18.06 9.72
CA ARG A 31 -2.22 18.20 10.85
C ARG A 31 -2.32 19.65 11.33
N TYR A 32 -1.19 20.35 11.44
CA TYR A 32 -1.16 21.77 11.81
C TYR A 32 -1.90 22.65 10.79
N LEU A 33 -1.64 22.44 9.50
CA LEU A 33 -2.29 23.19 8.44
C LEU A 33 -3.78 22.88 8.33
N LEU A 34 -4.18 21.63 8.55
CA LEU A 34 -5.58 21.25 8.59
C LEU A 34 -6.32 22.02 9.69
N SER A 35 -5.79 22.08 10.93
CA SER A 35 -6.42 22.84 12.00
C SER A 35 -6.50 24.34 11.69
N TYR A 36 -5.40 24.91 11.17
CA TYR A 36 -5.33 26.33 10.82
C TYR A 36 -6.32 26.69 9.68
N THR A 37 -6.46 25.79 8.70
CA THR A 37 -7.41 25.97 7.59
C THR A 37 -8.85 25.79 8.05
N ALA A 38 -9.12 24.81 8.91
CA ALA A 38 -10.45 24.58 9.47
C ALA A 38 -10.95 25.80 10.25
N GLU A 39 -10.11 26.41 11.08
CA GLU A 39 -10.43 27.67 11.76
C GLU A 39 -10.72 28.80 10.76
N HIS A 40 -9.91 28.93 9.71
CA HIS A 40 -10.16 29.90 8.65
C HIS A 40 -11.52 29.67 7.96
N CYS A 41 -11.88 28.41 7.71
CA CYS A 41 -13.16 28.05 7.09
C CYS A 41 -14.38 28.38 7.95
N LEU A 42 -14.24 28.32 9.27
CA LEU A 42 -15.31 28.69 10.21
C LEU A 42 -15.45 30.21 10.36
N GLN A 43 -14.33 30.94 10.33
CA GLN A 43 -14.35 32.40 10.49
C GLN A 43 -14.75 33.13 9.21
N ARG A 44 -14.37 32.61 8.04
CA ARG A 44 -14.60 33.26 6.75
C ARG A 44 -16.05 33.06 6.30
N HIS A 45 -16.78 34.16 6.21
CA HIS A 45 -18.16 34.18 5.71
C HIS A 45 -18.20 34.63 4.25
N GLN A 46 -18.93 33.89 3.41
CA GLN A 46 -19.18 34.27 2.02
C GLN A 46 -20.54 33.76 1.58
N PHE A 47 -21.25 34.54 0.77
CA PHE A 47 -22.64 34.28 0.36
C PHE A 47 -23.59 34.01 1.54
N GLY A 48 -23.39 34.73 2.65
CA GLY A 48 -24.32 34.74 3.79
C GLY A 48 -24.12 33.65 4.85
N LYS A 49 -23.12 32.76 4.71
CA LYS A 49 -22.78 31.74 5.72
C LYS A 49 -21.27 31.45 5.76
N PRO A 50 -20.73 30.81 6.81
CA PRO A 50 -19.32 30.43 6.83
C PRO A 50 -18.98 29.46 5.70
N ILE A 51 -17.75 29.53 5.17
CA ILE A 51 -17.37 28.69 4.03
C ILE A 51 -17.27 27.21 4.38
N GLY A 52 -17.12 26.88 5.67
CA GLY A 52 -17.14 25.50 6.17
C GLY A 52 -18.45 24.77 5.85
N ASP A 53 -19.58 25.47 5.74
CA ASP A 53 -20.90 24.88 5.52
C ASP A 53 -21.20 24.55 4.04
N TYR A 54 -20.22 24.69 3.14
CA TYR A 54 -20.38 24.30 1.74
C TYR A 54 -19.84 22.89 1.52
N SER A 55 -20.65 22.02 0.92
CA SER A 55 -20.31 20.61 0.69
C SER A 55 -18.99 20.42 -0.06
N ARG A 56 -18.61 21.34 -0.96
CA ARG A 56 -17.32 21.28 -1.67
C ARG A 56 -16.12 21.58 -0.76
N VAL A 57 -16.30 22.39 0.28
CA VAL A 57 -15.29 22.66 1.30
C VAL A 57 -15.20 21.48 2.26
N GLU A 58 -16.34 20.94 2.69
CA GLU A 58 -16.42 19.72 3.51
C GLU A 58 -15.73 18.54 2.83
N GLU A 59 -15.98 18.32 1.54
CA GLU A 59 -15.33 17.28 0.73
C GLU A 59 -13.80 17.40 0.77
N LYS A 60 -13.27 18.61 0.51
CA LYS A 60 -11.83 18.88 0.54
C LYS A 60 -11.21 18.64 1.91
N LEU A 61 -11.87 19.09 2.99
CA LEU A 61 -11.41 18.86 4.35
C LEU A 61 -11.46 17.36 4.70
N SER A 62 -12.52 16.66 4.29
CA SER A 62 -12.66 15.23 4.51
C SER A 62 -11.58 14.41 3.82
N GLU A 63 -11.18 14.80 2.60
CA GLU A 63 -10.09 14.15 1.86
C GLU A 63 -8.74 14.34 2.58
N ILE A 64 -8.45 15.54 3.08
CA ILE A 64 -7.24 15.79 3.87
C ILE A 64 -7.25 14.95 5.15
N VAL A 65 -8.37 14.88 5.86
CA VAL A 65 -8.53 14.05 7.08
C VAL A 65 -8.33 12.57 6.77
N LEU A 66 -8.91 12.07 5.68
CA LEU A 66 -8.77 10.68 5.25
C LEU A 66 -7.30 10.32 4.97
N ASN A 67 -6.62 11.17 4.20
CA ASN A 67 -5.22 11.00 3.87
C ASN A 67 -4.34 11.07 5.12
N LEU A 68 -4.59 12.04 6.01
CA LEU A 68 -3.87 12.17 7.28
C LEU A 68 -4.06 10.93 8.16
N TYR A 69 -5.28 10.40 8.25
CA TYR A 69 -5.56 9.17 8.97
C TYR A 69 -4.76 7.98 8.41
N ALA A 70 -4.71 7.83 7.09
CA ALA A 70 -3.92 6.77 6.45
C ALA A 70 -2.42 6.93 6.69
N MET A 71 -1.89 8.16 6.57
CA MET A 71 -0.48 8.47 6.85
C MET A 71 -0.09 8.17 8.30
N GLU A 72 -0.90 8.62 9.27
CA GLU A 72 -0.67 8.34 10.69
C GLU A 72 -0.69 6.84 10.97
N SER A 73 -1.66 6.12 10.39
CA SER A 73 -1.78 4.68 10.57
C SER A 73 -0.55 3.96 10.04
N GLY A 74 -0.09 4.31 8.84
CA GLY A 74 1.15 3.78 8.25
C GLY A 74 2.39 4.10 9.09
N LEU A 75 2.54 5.35 9.53
CA LEU A 75 3.66 5.79 10.36
C LEU A 75 3.77 4.99 11.66
N PHE A 76 2.69 4.94 12.44
CA PHE A 76 2.70 4.27 13.74
C PHE A 76 2.78 2.74 13.63
N TYR A 77 2.24 2.17 12.55
CA TYR A 77 2.39 0.75 12.26
C TYR A 77 3.85 0.40 12.00
N LEU A 78 4.52 1.14 11.11
CA LEU A 78 5.93 0.90 10.78
C LEU A 78 6.86 1.20 11.95
N SER A 79 6.62 2.28 12.69
CA SER A 79 7.42 2.61 13.87
C SER A 79 7.26 1.54 14.96
N GLY A 80 6.03 1.14 15.26
CA GLY A 80 5.76 0.10 16.26
C GLY A 80 6.37 -1.23 15.87
N LEU A 81 6.47 -1.51 14.58
CA LEU A 81 7.11 -2.71 14.11
C LEU A 81 8.64 -2.66 14.24
N LEU A 82 9.26 -1.54 13.87
CA LEU A 82 10.70 -1.33 14.09
C LEU A 82 11.06 -1.42 15.58
N ASP A 83 10.21 -0.88 16.45
CA ASP A 83 10.39 -0.92 17.90
C ASP A 83 10.22 -2.33 18.47
N ALA A 84 9.20 -3.06 18.00
CA ALA A 84 8.89 -4.39 18.50
C ALA A 84 9.97 -5.42 18.16
N GLN A 85 10.61 -5.31 16.98
CA GLN A 85 11.43 -6.39 16.43
C GLN A 85 12.63 -5.88 15.61
N PRO A 86 13.75 -5.49 16.25
CA PRO A 86 14.95 -5.00 15.56
C PRO A 86 15.69 -6.05 14.69
N SER A 87 15.26 -7.31 14.68
CA SER A 87 15.93 -8.43 14.00
C SER A 87 15.03 -9.36 13.18
N ARG A 88 13.73 -9.08 13.04
CA ARG A 88 12.81 -9.98 12.32
C ARG A 88 12.63 -9.49 10.89
N ASN A 89 12.95 -10.36 9.94
CA ASN A 89 12.56 -10.21 8.54
C ASN A 89 11.06 -9.89 8.42
N LEU A 90 10.74 -8.66 8.06
CA LEU A 90 9.41 -8.16 7.69
C LEU A 90 8.75 -8.86 6.49
N SER A 91 9.41 -9.85 5.89
CA SER A 91 8.90 -10.76 4.85
C SER A 91 7.59 -11.48 5.24
N LEU A 92 7.26 -11.50 6.54
CA LEU A 92 6.03 -12.06 7.08
C LEU A 92 4.87 -11.05 7.17
N GLU A 93 5.13 -9.75 7.24
CA GLU A 93 4.06 -8.73 7.24
C GLU A 93 3.81 -8.16 5.85
N LEU A 94 4.84 -8.20 5.00
CA LEU A 94 4.62 -8.31 3.55
C LEU A 94 3.87 -9.58 3.16
N ALA A 95 3.54 -10.51 4.08
CA ALA A 95 2.57 -11.54 3.79
C ALA A 95 1.13 -11.02 3.62
N ALA A 96 0.81 -9.80 4.06
CA ALA A 96 -0.42 -9.12 3.66
C ALA A 96 -0.37 -8.73 2.16
N LEU A 97 0.83 -8.46 1.63
CA LEU A 97 1.12 -8.38 0.19
C LEU A 97 1.48 -9.75 -0.44
N LYS A 98 1.70 -10.83 0.36
CA LYS A 98 1.64 -12.23 -0.12
C LYS A 98 0.19 -12.56 -0.40
N ILE A 99 -0.31 -11.98 -1.48
CA ILE A 99 -1.22 -12.75 -2.28
C ILE A 99 -0.40 -13.85 -2.98
N ARG A 100 -0.25 -14.96 -2.27
CA ARG A 100 -0.21 -16.33 -2.80
C ARG A 100 0.82 -16.57 -3.90
N ALA A 101 2.08 -16.63 -3.50
CA ALA A 101 2.99 -17.63 -4.06
C ALA A 101 3.30 -18.63 -2.93
N VAL A 102 3.04 -19.91 -3.18
CA VAL A 102 3.34 -21.04 -2.28
C VAL A 102 2.34 -21.29 -1.14
N SER A 103 1.14 -21.75 -1.50
CA SER A 103 0.41 -22.71 -0.64
C SER A 103 -0.34 -23.79 -1.42
N ASN A 104 0.13 -24.09 -2.64
CA ASN A 104 -0.23 -25.28 -3.39
C ASN A 104 1.05 -26.10 -3.66
N CYS A 105 1.83 -26.41 -2.62
CA CYS A 105 2.83 -27.45 -2.72
C CYS A 105 2.60 -28.44 -1.57
N PRO A 106 1.92 -29.57 -1.83
CA PRO A 106 2.00 -30.70 -0.93
C PRO A 106 3.31 -31.39 -1.27
N ILE A 107 4.41 -31.12 -0.57
CA ILE A 107 5.49 -32.10 -0.34
C ILE A 107 6.35 -31.57 0.82
N ARG A 108 6.28 -32.35 1.90
CA ARG A 108 7.24 -32.40 2.99
C ARG A 108 8.56 -32.89 2.40
N GLY A 109 9.60 -32.07 2.39
CA GLY A 109 10.92 -32.47 1.91
C GLY A 109 11.99 -31.49 2.37
N GLN A 110 12.82 -31.92 3.32
CA GLN A 110 14.15 -31.35 3.50
C GLN A 110 14.89 -31.50 2.17
N VAL A 111 15.24 -30.40 1.51
CA VAL A 111 16.18 -30.43 0.40
C VAL A 111 17.37 -29.58 0.79
N ASN A 112 18.47 -30.28 1.02
CA ASN A 112 19.81 -29.76 1.22
C ASN A 112 20.22 -28.84 0.06
N GLY A 113 20.80 -27.70 0.42
CA GLY A 113 21.87 -27.07 -0.35
C GLY A 113 21.57 -26.69 -1.80
N THR A 114 20.84 -25.59 -2.01
CA THR A 114 21.15 -24.62 -3.07
C THR A 114 20.69 -23.23 -2.63
N ARG A 115 21.63 -22.47 -2.04
CA ARG A 115 21.48 -21.03 -1.86
C ARG A 115 21.63 -20.37 -3.23
N TYR A 116 20.54 -20.15 -3.95
CA TYR A 116 20.52 -19.12 -4.98
C TYR A 116 20.32 -17.77 -4.29
N ALA A 117 21.43 -17.27 -3.74
CA ALA A 117 21.56 -15.90 -3.28
C ALA A 117 21.74 -15.01 -4.52
N LEU A 118 20.63 -14.56 -5.12
CA LEU A 118 20.65 -13.34 -5.90
C LEU A 118 20.57 -12.19 -4.90
N GLN A 119 21.75 -11.64 -4.63
CA GLN A 119 22.05 -10.66 -3.61
C GLN A 119 21.61 -9.26 -4.09
N PHE A 120 20.29 -9.01 -4.11
CA PHE A 120 19.77 -7.67 -3.87
C PHE A 120 19.39 -7.62 -2.38
N ASN A 121 20.29 -7.10 -1.55
CA ASN A 121 20.07 -6.92 -0.10
C ASN A 121 19.16 -5.69 0.15
N LEU A 122 17.93 -5.70 -0.36
CA LEU A 122 16.87 -4.83 0.14
C LEU A 122 15.86 -5.74 0.84
N SER A 123 15.94 -5.80 2.16
CA SER A 123 15.00 -6.57 2.95
C SER A 123 13.58 -5.99 2.77
N LEU A 124 12.59 -6.86 2.57
CA LEU A 124 11.17 -6.55 2.31
C LEU A 124 10.58 -5.44 3.21
N GLU A 125 11.14 -5.26 4.40
CA GLU A 125 10.98 -4.11 5.31
C GLU A 125 10.93 -2.76 4.59
N ASN A 126 11.83 -2.60 3.62
CA ASN A 126 12.07 -1.36 2.90
C ASN A 126 10.91 -1.04 1.96
N VAL A 127 10.26 -2.05 1.37
CA VAL A 127 9.14 -1.87 0.45
C VAL A 127 7.97 -1.20 1.16
N SER A 128 7.60 -1.68 2.35
CA SER A 128 6.52 -1.08 3.13
C SER A 128 6.82 0.35 3.59
N ILE A 129 8.08 0.66 3.90
CA ILE A 129 8.49 2.01 4.28
C ILE A 129 8.47 2.94 3.07
N TYR A 130 8.96 2.48 1.91
CA TYR A 130 8.87 3.23 0.65
C TYR A 130 7.42 3.52 0.27
N SER A 131 6.52 2.54 0.42
CA SER A 131 5.09 2.73 0.14
C SER A 131 4.48 3.85 0.98
N VAL A 132 4.74 3.86 2.29
CA VAL A 132 4.21 4.90 3.20
C VAL A 132 4.85 6.26 2.92
N ASP A 133 6.13 6.30 2.57
CA ASP A 133 6.86 7.54 2.23
C ASP A 133 6.35 8.18 0.93
N ILE A 134 6.18 7.39 -0.14
CA ILE A 134 5.58 7.87 -1.40
C ILE A 134 4.19 8.44 -1.14
N PHE A 135 3.33 7.68 -0.46
CA PHE A 135 1.97 8.12 -0.17
C PHE A 135 1.97 9.40 0.66
N SER A 136 2.73 9.43 1.76
CA SER A 136 2.82 10.57 2.65
C SER A 136 3.32 11.82 1.94
N SER A 137 4.43 11.73 1.19
CA SER A 137 5.01 12.87 0.49
C SER A 137 4.04 13.49 -0.52
N GLU A 138 3.31 12.66 -1.27
CA GLU A 138 2.30 13.11 -2.23
C GLU A 138 1.06 13.70 -1.57
N LYS A 139 0.55 13.07 -0.51
CA LYS A 139 -0.63 13.56 0.22
C LYS A 139 -0.33 14.82 1.04
N VAL A 140 0.89 15.00 1.53
CA VAL A 140 1.32 16.27 2.14
C VAL A 140 1.30 17.37 1.10
N TRP A 141 1.89 17.14 -0.08
CA TRP A 141 1.90 18.15 -1.14
C TRP A 141 0.48 18.53 -1.58
N SER A 142 -0.37 17.56 -1.92
CA SER A 142 -1.75 17.83 -2.36
C SER A 142 -2.63 18.40 -1.24
N GLY A 143 -2.41 17.97 0.00
CA GLY A 143 -3.13 18.45 1.17
C GLY A 143 -2.81 19.93 1.46
N ILE A 144 -1.55 20.32 1.37
CA ILE A 144 -1.13 21.74 1.53
C ILE A 144 -1.70 22.60 0.39
N ASP A 145 -1.65 22.12 -0.84
CA ASP A 145 -2.24 22.81 -2.00
C ASP A 145 -3.76 23.02 -1.80
N THR A 146 -4.46 21.99 -1.33
CA THR A 146 -5.88 22.07 -1.00
C THR A 146 -6.15 23.08 0.12
N CYS A 147 -5.29 23.13 1.15
CA CYS A 147 -5.38 24.13 2.22
C CYS A 147 -5.20 25.56 1.69
N ILE A 148 -4.24 25.79 0.79
CA ILE A 148 -4.06 27.09 0.10
C ILE A 148 -5.31 27.45 -0.69
N GLN A 149 -5.87 26.48 -1.42
CA GLN A 149 -7.07 26.70 -2.22
C GLN A 149 -8.29 27.07 -1.36
N LEU A 150 -8.41 26.52 -0.15
CA LEU A 150 -9.46 26.86 0.81
C LEU A 150 -9.23 28.25 1.44
N ALA A 151 -7.99 28.62 1.72
CA ALA A 151 -7.63 29.98 2.17
C ALA A 151 -7.78 31.03 1.04
N GLY A 152 -7.75 30.60 -0.22
CA GLY A 152 -7.77 31.47 -1.39
C GLY A 152 -6.53 32.35 -1.46
N ARG A 153 -6.68 33.61 -1.88
CA ARG A 153 -5.55 34.57 -2.00
C ARG A 153 -4.80 34.80 -0.69
N PHE A 154 -5.47 34.61 0.45
CA PHE A 154 -4.84 34.71 1.77
C PHE A 154 -3.72 33.68 1.94
N GLY A 155 -3.88 32.48 1.38
CA GLY A 155 -2.88 31.40 1.43
C GLY A 155 -1.57 31.70 0.66
N LEU A 156 -1.55 32.75 -0.16
CA LEU A 156 -0.38 33.17 -0.94
C LEU A 156 0.41 34.32 -0.30
N LEU A 157 0.08 34.70 0.94
CA LEU A 157 0.74 35.78 1.65
C LEU A 157 1.90 35.24 2.51
N LYS A 158 3.02 35.97 2.54
CA LYS A 158 4.22 35.58 3.30
C LYS A 158 4.06 35.55 4.81
N ASN A 159 3.04 36.24 5.33
CA ASN A 159 2.76 36.32 6.76
C ASN A 159 1.98 35.10 7.28
N VAL A 160 1.48 34.23 6.40
CA VAL A 160 0.77 33.01 6.75
C VAL A 160 1.62 31.77 6.43
N PRO A 161 1.42 30.66 7.15
CA PRO A 161 2.31 29.50 7.03
C PRO A 161 2.23 28.74 5.69
N TYR A 162 1.13 28.89 4.95
CA TYR A 162 0.79 28.04 3.80
C TYR A 162 1.86 27.98 2.70
N GLU A 163 2.22 29.14 2.12
CA GLU A 163 3.18 29.21 1.02
C GLU A 163 4.58 28.69 1.38
N ARG A 164 4.98 28.85 2.65
CA ARG A 164 6.25 28.35 3.15
C ARG A 164 6.23 26.83 3.20
N PHE A 165 5.19 26.25 3.80
CA PHE A 165 5.06 24.80 3.87
C PHE A 165 4.90 24.17 2.49
N LEU A 166 4.23 24.82 1.54
CA LEU A 166 4.17 24.30 0.16
C LEU A 166 5.58 24.23 -0.45
N ARG A 167 6.36 25.31 -0.37
CA ARG A 167 7.74 25.31 -0.89
C ARG A 167 8.60 24.24 -0.22
N ASP A 168 8.50 24.10 1.09
CA ASP A 168 9.28 23.14 1.86
C ASP A 168 8.85 21.69 1.54
N ALA A 169 7.55 21.44 1.36
CA ALA A 169 7.01 20.12 1.01
C ALA A 169 7.47 19.61 -0.36
N ARG A 170 7.86 20.49 -1.30
CA ARG A 170 8.39 20.05 -2.60
C ARG A 170 9.62 19.16 -2.44
N ASN A 171 10.44 19.43 -1.41
CA ASN A 171 11.63 18.65 -1.12
C ASN A 171 11.26 17.20 -0.75
N HIS A 172 10.14 16.96 -0.06
CA HIS A 172 9.73 15.61 0.35
C HIS A 172 9.47 14.66 -0.83
N LEU A 173 9.16 15.18 -2.02
CA LEU A 173 8.89 14.39 -3.23
C LEU A 173 10.16 13.97 -4.00
N ILE A 174 11.30 14.57 -3.67
CA ILE A 174 12.56 14.41 -4.43
C ILE A 174 13.72 13.99 -3.53
N SER A 175 13.68 14.36 -2.25
CA SER A 175 14.82 14.17 -1.34
C SER A 175 15.19 12.69 -1.24
N MET A 176 16.49 12.41 -1.35
CA MET A 176 17.11 11.08 -1.45
C MET A 176 16.87 10.38 -2.79
N GLU A 177 15.63 9.97 -3.06
CA GLU A 177 15.24 9.25 -4.28
C GLU A 177 13.88 9.78 -4.74
N SER A 178 13.68 9.92 -6.05
CA SER A 178 12.38 10.35 -6.57
C SER A 178 11.31 9.28 -6.33
N ASN A 179 10.08 9.70 -6.08
CA ASN A 179 8.96 8.79 -5.90
C ASN A 179 8.80 7.80 -7.06
N ASP A 180 9.12 8.21 -8.30
CA ASP A 180 9.06 7.35 -9.48
C ASP A 180 10.07 6.18 -9.42
N ILE A 181 11.28 6.45 -8.93
CA ILE A 181 12.29 5.40 -8.74
C ILE A 181 11.82 4.44 -7.63
N LEU A 182 11.26 4.98 -6.55
CA LEU A 182 10.75 4.16 -5.45
C LEU A 182 9.60 3.25 -5.88
N ARG A 183 8.70 3.73 -6.75
CA ARG A 183 7.64 2.89 -7.35
C ARG A 183 8.22 1.71 -8.13
N ILE A 184 9.22 1.97 -8.98
CA ILE A 184 9.89 0.92 -9.74
C ILE A 184 10.57 -0.08 -8.81
N MET A 185 11.20 0.39 -7.72
CA MET A 185 11.82 -0.48 -6.72
C MET A 185 10.79 -1.33 -5.98
N ILE A 186 9.66 -0.76 -5.57
CA ILE A 186 8.55 -1.48 -4.90
C ILE A 186 8.03 -2.60 -5.80
N ALA A 187 7.70 -2.29 -7.05
CA ALA A 187 7.17 -3.28 -7.98
C ALA A 187 8.22 -4.31 -8.38
N GLY A 188 9.47 -3.89 -8.59
CA GLY A 188 10.58 -4.77 -8.92
C GLY A 188 10.85 -5.80 -7.82
N GLU A 189 10.95 -5.35 -6.57
CA GLU A 189 11.17 -6.22 -5.41
C GLU A 189 9.97 -7.15 -5.16
N GLY A 190 8.75 -6.63 -5.31
CA GLY A 190 7.55 -7.45 -5.20
C GLY A 190 7.49 -8.55 -6.27
N ILE A 191 7.92 -8.26 -7.50
CA ILE A 191 7.98 -9.23 -8.59
C ILE A 191 9.06 -10.28 -8.34
N THR A 192 10.27 -9.89 -7.93
CA THR A 192 11.39 -10.83 -7.71
C THR A 192 11.06 -11.85 -6.63
N GLU A 193 10.29 -11.49 -5.59
CA GLU A 193 9.81 -12.42 -4.58
C GLU A 193 8.81 -13.45 -5.14
N ILE A 194 8.01 -13.08 -6.14
CA ILE A 194 6.98 -13.94 -6.74
C ILE A 194 7.58 -14.97 -7.70
N ILE A 195 8.69 -14.64 -8.38
CA ILE A 195 9.31 -15.46 -9.44
C ILE A 195 9.55 -16.93 -9.01
N PRO A 196 10.15 -17.25 -7.86
CA PRO A 196 10.44 -18.64 -7.46
C PRO A 196 9.18 -19.51 -7.28
N GLY A 197 8.06 -18.91 -6.86
CA GLY A 197 6.77 -19.60 -6.77
C GLY A 197 6.05 -19.69 -8.12
N PHE A 198 6.29 -18.73 -8.99
CA PHE A 198 5.72 -18.67 -10.32
C PHE A 198 6.38 -19.66 -11.29
N GLU A 199 7.70 -19.85 -11.26
CA GLU A 199 8.40 -20.87 -12.08
C GLU A 199 7.86 -22.27 -11.82
N LYS A 200 7.55 -22.60 -10.56
CA LYS A 200 6.88 -23.86 -10.18
C LYS A 200 5.48 -23.97 -10.81
N THR A 201 4.71 -22.89 -10.73
CA THR A 201 3.34 -22.83 -11.28
C THR A 201 3.34 -22.94 -12.81
N ILE A 202 4.31 -22.32 -13.49
CA ILE A 202 4.52 -22.49 -14.93
C ILE A 202 4.94 -23.92 -15.25
N SER A 203 5.82 -24.54 -14.46
CA SER A 203 6.23 -25.92 -14.71
C SER A 203 5.03 -26.88 -14.69
N ASP A 204 4.08 -26.68 -13.77
CA ASP A 204 2.81 -27.41 -13.73
C ASP A 204 1.90 -27.11 -14.92
N LEU A 205 1.84 -25.84 -15.36
CA LEU A 205 1.11 -25.42 -16.57
C LEU A 205 1.76 -25.93 -17.86
N SER A 206 3.10 -26.07 -17.88
CA SER A 206 3.88 -26.48 -19.04
C SER A 206 3.66 -27.96 -19.38
N VAL A 207 3.26 -28.76 -18.40
CA VAL A 207 2.75 -30.13 -18.60
C VAL A 207 1.44 -30.12 -19.39
N PHE A 208 0.61 -29.08 -19.21
CA PHE A 208 -0.68 -28.91 -19.91
C PHE A 208 -0.56 -28.26 -21.30
N THR A 209 0.49 -27.46 -21.54
CA THR A 209 0.69 -26.73 -22.82
C THR A 209 1.48 -27.50 -23.88
N ARG A 210 1.99 -28.71 -23.57
CA ARG A 210 2.67 -29.57 -24.57
C ARG A 210 1.71 -30.24 -25.57
N HIS A 211 0.40 -30.07 -25.44
CA HIS A 211 -0.55 -30.57 -26.43
C HIS A 211 -0.71 -29.59 -27.61
N PRO A 212 -0.52 -30.04 -28.87
CA PRO A 212 -0.35 -29.18 -30.05
C PRO A 212 -1.62 -28.42 -30.52
N ILE A 213 -2.66 -28.30 -29.68
CA ILE A 213 -3.97 -27.72 -30.06
C ILE A 213 -4.32 -26.46 -29.22
N THR A 214 -3.48 -26.01 -28.29
CA THR A 214 -3.84 -24.97 -27.30
C THR A 214 -3.60 -23.51 -27.69
N ASN A 215 -3.34 -23.16 -28.95
CA ASN A 215 -3.24 -21.74 -29.35
C ASN A 215 -4.59 -21.03 -29.47
N ILE A 216 -5.70 -21.77 -29.53
CA ILE A 216 -7.07 -21.23 -29.58
C ILE A 216 -7.71 -21.14 -28.18
N LYS A 217 -7.20 -21.91 -27.20
CA LYS A 217 -7.78 -21.99 -25.85
C LYS A 217 -7.32 -20.89 -24.88
N THR A 218 -6.19 -20.23 -25.09
CA THR A 218 -5.73 -19.13 -24.22
C THR A 218 -6.69 -17.94 -24.25
N LYS A 219 -7.21 -17.56 -25.43
CA LYS A 219 -8.28 -16.55 -25.56
C LYS A 219 -9.60 -16.96 -24.90
N TRP A 220 -9.95 -18.25 -24.94
CA TRP A 220 -11.18 -18.78 -24.32
C TRP A 220 -11.06 -18.93 -22.79
N LEU A 221 -9.87 -19.28 -22.28
CA LEU A 221 -9.53 -19.30 -20.85
C LEU A 221 -9.52 -17.91 -20.22
N LEU A 222 -8.98 -16.90 -20.94
CA LEU A 222 -9.09 -15.48 -20.56
C LEU A 222 -10.55 -15.02 -20.48
N LYS A 223 -11.41 -15.47 -21.40
CA LYS A 223 -12.85 -15.14 -21.41
C LYS A 223 -13.65 -15.83 -20.30
N ARG A 224 -13.27 -17.05 -19.88
CA ARG A 224 -13.87 -17.75 -18.73
C ARG A 224 -13.36 -17.25 -17.37
N ARG A 225 -12.17 -16.65 -17.30
CA ARG A 225 -11.67 -15.96 -16.09
C ARG A 225 -12.46 -14.69 -15.77
N LYS A 226 -12.91 -13.94 -16.78
CA LYS A 226 -13.84 -12.81 -16.61
C LYS A 226 -15.22 -13.22 -16.07
N GLN A 227 -15.64 -14.48 -16.24
CA GLN A 227 -16.93 -14.98 -15.75
C GLN A 227 -16.80 -15.74 -14.43
N GLY A 228 -16.68 -15.00 -13.33
CA GLY A 228 -17.27 -15.25 -12.00
C GLY A 228 -17.01 -16.56 -11.22
N LYS A 229 -16.55 -17.66 -11.83
CA LYS A 229 -16.51 -18.99 -11.19
C LYS A 229 -15.17 -19.32 -10.51
N TYR A 230 -14.06 -18.73 -10.97
CA TYR A 230 -12.75 -18.89 -10.30
C TYR A 230 -12.51 -17.92 -9.13
N ALA A 231 -13.27 -16.83 -9.05
CA ALA A 231 -13.33 -16.02 -7.82
C ALA A 231 -13.90 -16.84 -6.66
N ALA A 232 -14.90 -17.69 -6.94
CA ALA A 232 -15.54 -18.56 -5.94
C ALA A 232 -14.68 -19.80 -5.56
N GLN A 233 -13.84 -20.33 -6.45
CA GLN A 233 -12.96 -21.47 -6.15
C GLN A 233 -11.61 -21.10 -5.54
N ALA A 234 -11.29 -19.82 -5.40
CA ALA A 234 -10.01 -19.40 -4.82
C ALA A 234 -9.91 -19.61 -3.30
N GLY A 235 -11.03 -19.93 -2.63
CA GLY A 235 -11.09 -20.39 -1.24
C GLY A 235 -11.01 -21.91 -1.04
N SER A 236 -10.88 -22.70 -2.12
CA SER A 236 -10.93 -24.18 -2.06
C SER A 236 -9.58 -24.86 -2.32
N GLY A 237 -8.48 -24.29 -1.83
CA GLY A 237 -7.21 -25.03 -1.64
C GLY A 237 -7.18 -25.66 -0.25
N PRO A 238 -6.41 -26.75 -0.01
CA PRO A 238 -6.27 -27.34 1.32
C PRO A 238 -5.86 -26.26 2.34
N LYS A 239 -6.67 -26.12 3.39
CA LYS A 239 -6.52 -25.13 4.46
C LYS A 239 -5.37 -25.54 5.41
N VAL A 240 -4.13 -25.48 4.93
CA VAL A 240 -2.96 -25.68 5.79
C VAL A 240 -2.57 -24.32 6.37
N THR A 241 -2.81 -24.16 7.67
CA THR A 241 -2.50 -22.97 8.47
C THR A 241 -1.12 -23.15 9.12
N GLU A 242 -0.32 -22.09 9.18
CA GLU A 242 0.77 -22.04 10.16
C GLU A 242 0.11 -21.76 11.53
N GLY A 243 0.12 -22.74 12.44
CA GLY A 243 -0.26 -22.54 13.85
C GLY A 243 -1.75 -22.32 14.15
N ASN A 244 -2.69 -23.00 13.48
CA ASN A 244 -4.14 -22.95 13.77
C ASN A 244 -4.85 -21.58 13.55
N ALA A 245 -4.17 -20.54 13.07
CA ALA A 245 -4.80 -19.26 12.76
C ALA A 245 -5.66 -19.34 11.49
N SER A 246 -6.85 -18.73 11.49
CA SER A 246 -7.72 -18.71 10.31
C SER A 246 -7.09 -17.93 9.15
N ARG A 247 -7.40 -18.34 7.90
CA ARG A 247 -6.90 -17.72 6.68
C ARG A 247 -7.75 -16.55 6.19
N ASP A 248 -8.99 -16.43 6.67
CA ASP A 248 -9.88 -15.36 6.21
C ASP A 248 -9.57 -14.06 6.98
N LEU A 249 -9.39 -12.95 6.26
CA LEU A 249 -9.12 -11.65 6.87
C LEU A 249 -10.22 -11.23 7.88
N LYS A 250 -11.46 -11.65 7.63
CA LYS A 250 -12.62 -11.39 8.49
C LYS A 250 -12.46 -11.95 9.91
N ASP A 251 -11.65 -13.00 10.09
CA ASP A 251 -11.48 -13.67 11.38
C ASP A 251 -10.43 -12.96 12.26
N HIS A 252 -9.64 -12.06 11.67
CA HIS A 252 -8.64 -11.22 12.35
C HIS A 252 -9.14 -9.80 12.61
N LEU A 253 -10.32 -9.45 12.12
CA LEU A 253 -10.91 -8.13 12.25
C LEU A 253 -12.16 -8.19 13.13
N HIS A 254 -12.53 -7.04 13.70
CA HIS A 254 -13.78 -6.91 14.43
C HIS A 254 -14.97 -7.29 13.53
N PRO A 255 -15.99 -8.02 14.03
CA PRO A 255 -17.11 -8.52 13.23
C PRO A 255 -17.82 -7.47 12.37
N SER A 256 -17.85 -6.19 12.81
CA SER A 256 -18.40 -5.07 12.03
C SER A 256 -17.72 -4.86 10.67
N PHE A 257 -16.48 -5.32 10.52
CA PHE A 257 -15.72 -5.20 9.27
C PHE A 257 -15.85 -6.43 8.35
N ALA A 258 -16.67 -7.44 8.68
CA ALA A 258 -16.70 -8.70 7.91
C ALA A 258 -16.99 -8.52 6.40
N ASP A 259 -17.97 -7.68 6.03
CA ASP A 259 -18.27 -7.40 4.60
C ASP A 259 -17.10 -6.66 3.93
N MET A 260 -16.60 -5.62 4.59
CA MET A 260 -15.50 -4.79 4.10
C MET A 260 -14.19 -5.58 3.96
N ALA A 261 -13.90 -6.48 4.89
CA ALA A 261 -12.76 -7.40 4.86
C ALA A 261 -12.84 -8.36 3.67
N THR A 262 -14.05 -8.83 3.34
CA THR A 262 -14.28 -9.68 2.16
C THR A 262 -13.97 -8.92 0.87
N ARG A 263 -14.40 -7.65 0.78
CA ARG A 263 -14.08 -6.80 -0.38
C ARG A 263 -12.59 -6.52 -0.52
N LEU A 264 -11.91 -6.21 0.58
CA LEU A 264 -10.46 -6.02 0.60
C LEU A 264 -9.73 -7.30 0.13
N ALA A 265 -10.14 -8.47 0.62
CA ALA A 265 -9.59 -9.75 0.19
C ALA A 265 -9.80 -10.03 -1.31
N ILE A 266 -10.95 -9.66 -1.86
CA ILE A 266 -11.23 -9.76 -3.31
C ILE A 266 -10.28 -8.85 -4.10
N ASN A 267 -10.11 -7.59 -3.69
CA ASN A 267 -9.24 -6.65 -4.39
C ASN A 267 -7.77 -7.10 -4.34
N THR A 268 -7.34 -7.60 -3.19
CA THR A 268 -6.04 -8.22 -2.95
C THR A 268 -5.83 -9.38 -3.94
N GLN A 269 -6.82 -10.26 -4.10
CA GLN A 269 -6.76 -11.36 -5.07
C GLN A 269 -6.74 -10.90 -6.54
N ARG A 270 -7.47 -9.84 -6.88
CA ARG A 270 -7.47 -9.27 -8.24
C ARG A 270 -6.12 -8.67 -8.59
N PHE A 271 -5.51 -7.94 -7.67
CA PHE A 271 -4.16 -7.40 -7.81
C PHE A 271 -3.13 -8.51 -8.07
N GLN A 272 -3.21 -9.60 -7.31
CA GLN A 272 -2.37 -10.77 -7.57
C GLN A 272 -2.50 -11.32 -8.99
N SER A 273 -3.76 -11.50 -9.42
CA SER A 273 -4.05 -12.04 -10.75
C SER A 273 -3.47 -11.13 -11.83
N LEU A 274 -3.50 -9.81 -11.61
CA LEU A 274 -2.90 -8.82 -12.48
C LEU A 274 -1.37 -8.96 -12.51
N CYS A 275 -0.69 -9.05 -11.35
CA CYS A 275 0.76 -9.30 -11.29
C CYS A 275 1.16 -10.57 -12.05
N GLN A 276 0.39 -11.66 -11.89
CA GLN A 276 0.64 -12.92 -12.61
C GLN A 276 0.46 -12.78 -14.12
N ILE A 277 -0.61 -12.09 -14.56
CA ILE A 277 -0.84 -11.85 -15.99
C ILE A 277 0.29 -11.01 -16.58
N SER A 278 0.72 -9.97 -15.89
CA SER A 278 1.87 -9.14 -16.29
C SER A 278 3.14 -9.99 -16.44
N LEU A 279 3.42 -10.89 -15.48
CA LEU A 279 4.58 -11.78 -15.57
C LEU A 279 4.48 -12.80 -16.72
N ILE A 280 3.29 -13.32 -17.02
CA ILE A 280 3.06 -14.21 -18.16
C ILE A 280 3.31 -13.46 -19.48
N GLN A 281 2.86 -12.20 -19.56
CA GLN A 281 2.90 -11.42 -20.78
C GLN A 281 4.30 -10.90 -21.10
N TYR A 282 5.00 -10.34 -20.10
CA TYR A 282 6.27 -9.64 -20.29
C TYR A 282 7.49 -10.46 -19.84
N GLY A 283 7.30 -11.51 -19.03
CA GLY A 283 8.38 -12.37 -18.56
C GLY A 283 9.49 -11.58 -17.87
N ARG A 284 10.74 -11.82 -18.29
CA ARG A 284 11.93 -11.13 -17.74
C ARG A 284 12.05 -9.68 -18.20
N GLU A 285 11.35 -9.28 -19.27
CA GLU A 285 11.41 -7.93 -19.82
C GLU A 285 10.50 -6.94 -19.09
N ILE A 286 9.76 -7.40 -18.07
CA ILE A 286 8.90 -6.55 -17.23
C ILE A 286 9.66 -5.40 -16.56
N THR A 287 10.97 -5.53 -16.37
CA THR A 287 11.84 -4.47 -15.86
C THR A 287 11.89 -3.24 -16.78
N ASN A 288 11.60 -3.41 -18.06
CA ASN A 288 11.57 -2.33 -19.05
C ASN A 288 10.20 -1.63 -19.11
N GLU A 289 9.16 -2.27 -18.59
CA GLU A 289 7.77 -1.76 -18.60
C GLU A 289 7.50 -0.84 -17.41
N GLN A 290 8.20 0.31 -17.38
CA GLN A 290 8.19 1.24 -16.24
C GLN A 290 6.78 1.75 -15.90
N MET A 291 5.95 2.04 -16.90
CA MET A 291 4.57 2.50 -16.67
C MET A 291 3.73 1.45 -15.93
N LEU A 292 3.88 0.18 -16.31
CA LEU A 292 3.18 -0.94 -15.68
C LEU A 292 3.68 -1.14 -14.24
N LEU A 293 4.99 -1.04 -14.02
CA LEU A 293 5.60 -1.13 -12.69
C LEU A 293 5.10 -0.03 -11.76
N CYS A 294 4.99 1.22 -12.25
CA CYS A 294 4.44 2.32 -11.45
C CYS A 294 2.97 2.07 -11.07
N GLN A 295 2.13 1.62 -12.00
CA GLN A 295 0.73 1.29 -11.73
C GLN A 295 0.59 0.13 -10.74
N LEU A 296 1.45 -0.89 -10.85
CA LEU A 296 1.51 -1.99 -9.90
C LEU A 296 1.92 -1.52 -8.51
N ALA A 297 2.88 -0.62 -8.42
CA ALA A 297 3.32 -0.05 -7.16
C ALA A 297 2.22 0.78 -6.50
N ASP A 298 1.53 1.65 -7.25
CA ASP A 298 0.44 2.46 -6.72
C ASP A 298 -0.70 1.59 -6.14
N ALA A 299 -1.10 0.54 -6.87
CA ALA A 299 -2.09 -0.41 -6.38
C ALA A 299 -1.62 -1.18 -5.14
N ALA A 300 -0.33 -1.52 -5.05
CA ALA A 300 0.25 -2.16 -3.87
C ALA A 300 0.26 -1.22 -2.65
N ILE A 301 0.57 0.07 -2.86
CA ILE A 301 0.57 1.10 -1.82
C ILE A 301 -0.84 1.25 -1.22
N ASP A 302 -1.85 1.38 -2.07
CA ASP A 302 -3.25 1.51 -1.64
C ASP A 302 -3.75 0.28 -0.88
N LEU A 303 -3.41 -0.92 -1.36
CA LEU A 303 -3.72 -2.18 -0.66
C LEU A 303 -3.07 -2.27 0.73
N LEU A 304 -1.80 -1.89 0.82
CA LEU A 304 -1.04 -1.91 2.06
C LEU A 304 -1.64 -0.93 3.08
N LEU A 305 -1.79 0.34 2.70
CA LEU A 305 -2.29 1.38 3.59
C LEU A 305 -3.72 1.11 4.05
N THR A 306 -4.56 0.60 3.16
CA THR A 306 -5.92 0.21 3.52
C THR A 306 -5.88 -0.92 4.55
N SER A 307 -5.07 -1.97 4.33
CA SER A 307 -4.91 -3.07 5.28
C SER A 307 -4.46 -2.59 6.67
N ILE A 308 -3.52 -1.64 6.72
CA ILE A 308 -3.05 -1.02 7.97
C ILE A 308 -4.19 -0.25 8.66
N CYS A 309 -4.95 0.54 7.90
CA CYS A 309 -6.11 1.29 8.41
C CYS A 309 -7.18 0.37 9.02
N PHE A 310 -7.45 -0.77 8.38
CA PHE A 310 -8.35 -1.80 8.92
C PHE A 310 -7.86 -2.35 10.25
N GLY A 311 -6.56 -2.65 10.37
CA GLY A 311 -5.95 -3.08 11.63
C GLY A 311 -6.14 -2.05 12.75
N ARG A 312 -5.88 -0.77 12.46
CA ARG A 312 -6.08 0.33 13.42
C ARG A 312 -7.52 0.45 13.89
N ALA A 313 -8.49 0.54 12.98
CA ALA A 313 -9.89 0.74 13.38
C ALA A 313 -10.49 -0.50 14.04
N SER A 314 -10.14 -1.71 13.57
CA SER A 314 -10.54 -2.95 14.22
C SER A 314 -10.10 -2.98 15.68
N ARG A 315 -8.87 -2.57 15.95
CA ARG A 315 -8.35 -2.43 17.31
C ARG A 315 -9.06 -1.31 18.08
N SER A 316 -9.31 -0.16 17.47
CA SER A 316 -10.02 0.97 18.08
C SER A 316 -11.41 0.57 18.59
N ILE A 317 -12.18 -0.18 17.78
CA ILE A 317 -13.48 -0.72 18.18
C ILE A 317 -13.33 -1.75 19.28
N SER A 318 -12.40 -2.69 19.14
CA SER A 318 -12.21 -3.80 20.10
C SER A 318 -11.81 -3.31 21.50
N ILE A 319 -11.06 -2.21 21.57
CA ILE A 319 -10.68 -1.55 22.84
C ILE A 319 -11.81 -0.65 23.38
N GLY A 320 -12.75 -0.23 22.52
CA GLY A 320 -13.82 0.68 22.89
C GLY A 320 -13.38 2.14 22.98
N LEU A 321 -12.49 2.59 22.09
CA LEU A 321 -12.09 4.00 22.05
C LEU A 321 -13.27 4.92 21.67
N PRO A 322 -13.31 6.15 22.21
CA PRO A 322 -14.34 7.11 21.84
C PRO A 322 -14.23 7.47 20.35
N ARG A 323 -15.37 7.71 19.69
CA ARG A 323 -15.46 8.08 18.26
C ARG A 323 -14.97 7.01 17.26
N ASN A 324 -14.97 5.74 17.66
CA ASN A 324 -14.65 4.62 16.77
C ASN A 324 -15.55 4.54 15.51
N ASP A 325 -16.79 5.03 15.58
CA ASP A 325 -17.73 5.14 14.44
C ASP A 325 -17.17 5.99 13.27
N TYR A 326 -16.36 7.00 13.58
CA TYR A 326 -15.72 7.83 12.56
C TYR A 326 -14.65 7.04 11.80
N GLU A 327 -13.87 6.20 12.49
CA GLU A 327 -12.86 5.36 11.86
C GLU A 327 -13.49 4.31 10.92
N VAL A 328 -14.66 3.77 11.28
CA VAL A 328 -15.44 2.87 10.41
C VAL A 328 -15.83 3.59 9.11
N SER A 329 -16.30 4.82 9.24
CA SER A 329 -16.73 5.65 8.10
C SER A 329 -15.56 5.99 7.18
N LEU A 330 -14.39 6.32 7.74
CA LEU A 330 -13.16 6.57 6.99
C LEU A 330 -12.70 5.33 6.20
N ILE A 331 -12.74 4.14 6.81
CA ILE A 331 -12.39 2.89 6.13
C ILE A 331 -13.32 2.59 4.97
N PHE A 332 -14.62 2.83 5.15
CA PHE A 332 -15.58 2.61 4.08
C PHE A 332 -15.27 3.49 2.85
N ILE A 333 -14.90 4.75 3.07
CA ILE A 333 -14.49 5.68 2.00
C ILE A 333 -13.19 5.22 1.33
N LEU A 334 -12.17 4.83 2.09
CA LEU A 334 -10.91 4.29 1.55
C LEU A 334 -11.15 3.08 0.64
N LEU A 335 -12.01 2.16 1.08
CA LEU A 335 -12.32 0.96 0.33
C LEU A 335 -13.08 1.25 -0.97
N ILE A 336 -13.93 2.29 -1.00
CA ILE A 336 -14.59 2.73 -2.24
C ILE A 336 -13.57 3.31 -3.22
N GLN A 337 -12.64 4.15 -2.75
CA GLN A 337 -11.61 4.75 -3.61
C GLN A 337 -10.73 3.69 -4.28
N MET A 338 -10.43 2.59 -3.59
CA MET A 338 -9.70 1.45 -4.15
C MET A 338 -10.41 0.72 -5.29
N ILE A 339 -11.75 0.65 -5.29
CA ILE A 339 -12.51 -0.12 -6.29
C ILE A 339 -12.33 0.46 -7.69
N ASN A 340 -12.11 1.78 -7.80
CA ASN A 340 -11.97 2.49 -9.06
C ASN A 340 -10.71 2.13 -9.86
N TRP A 341 -9.73 1.43 -9.26
CA TRP A 341 -8.49 1.03 -9.94
C TRP A 341 -8.62 -0.24 -10.78
N ILE A 342 -9.64 -1.05 -10.51
CA ILE A 342 -9.74 -2.44 -10.99
C ILE A 342 -10.68 -2.58 -12.19
N GLU A 343 -11.53 -1.59 -12.45
CA GLU A 343 -12.37 -1.50 -13.65
C GLU A 343 -11.61 -0.86 -14.81
#